data_AF-A0AAV2LFI4-F1
#
_entry.id   AF-A0AAV2LFI4-F1
#
_cell.length_a   1.000
_cell.length_b   1.000
_cell.length_c   1.000
_cell.angle_alpha   90.00
_cell.angle_beta   90.00
_cell.angle_gamma   90.00
#
_symmetry.space_group_name_H-M   'P 1'
#
loop_
_entity.id
_entity.type
_entity.pdbx_description
1 polymer ?
#
loop_
_entity_poly.entity_id
_entity_poly.type
_entity_poly.pdbx_seq_one_letter_code
_entity_poly.pdbx_strand_id
1 'polypeptide(L)'
;MEDTRFQDLEVKVGYPYLYCHQGDCEHLVIITDVRLMHRDDCLDRTTYPLLIHKDRIDTNKCAACHVYIGRWHTTNDQLAPSDPCLFCDKCFRMLHYDPQGNKLGQFQAFPYIDRGAFN
;
A
#
# COMPACT_ATOMS: atom_id res chain seq x y z
N MET A 1 -12.93 13.85 13.29
CA MET A 1 -13.39 15.04 12.53
C MET A 1 -14.75 14.76 11.89
N GLU A 2 -15.71 14.22 12.66
CA GLU A 2 -17.06 13.99 12.16
C GLU A 2 -17.83 15.32 12.09
N ASP A 3 -17.71 16.13 13.14
CA ASP A 3 -18.44 17.40 13.28
C ASP A 3 -17.59 18.67 13.09
N THR A 4 -16.27 18.54 12.91
CA THR A 4 -15.33 19.67 12.81
C THR A 4 -14.55 19.59 11.51
N ARG A 5 -14.58 20.65 10.69
CA ARG A 5 -13.82 20.76 9.45
C ARG A 5 -12.47 21.41 9.72
N PHE A 6 -11.51 21.18 8.81
CA PHE A 6 -10.18 21.79 8.90
C PHE A 6 -10.23 23.34 8.94
N GLN A 7 -11.19 23.96 8.24
CA GLN A 7 -11.39 25.41 8.24
C GLN A 7 -11.90 25.97 9.58
N ASP A 8 -12.45 25.12 10.46
CA ASP A 8 -13.00 25.52 11.75
C ASP A 8 -11.90 25.54 12.84
N LEU A 9 -10.67 25.11 12.50
CA LEU A 9 -9.55 25.02 13.43
C LEU A 9 -8.84 26.36 13.60
N GLU A 10 -8.62 26.77 14.86
CA GLU A 10 -7.65 27.82 15.18
C GLU A 10 -6.25 27.23 15.27
N VAL A 11 -5.40 27.58 14.31
CA VAL A 11 -4.09 26.94 14.12
C VAL A 11 -2.94 27.85 14.53
N LYS A 12 -1.94 27.25 15.18
CA LYS A 12 -0.67 27.86 15.55
C LYS A 12 0.45 27.05 14.89
N VAL A 13 1.22 27.74 14.06
CA VAL A 13 2.35 27.13 13.34
C VAL A 13 3.39 26.63 14.35
N GLY A 14 3.88 25.41 14.13
CA GLY A 14 4.86 24.74 14.99
C GLY A 14 4.30 24.14 16.29
N TYR A 15 2.99 24.25 16.55
CA TYR A 15 2.37 23.66 17.73
C TYR A 15 1.91 22.22 17.47
N PRO A 16 2.14 21.26 18.39
CA PRO A 16 1.67 19.88 18.23
C PRO A 16 0.19 19.74 18.58
N TYR A 17 -0.57 19.18 17.64
CA TYR A 17 -1.99 18.85 17.81
C TYR A 17 -2.19 17.34 17.87
N LEU A 18 -3.18 16.89 18.64
CA LEU A 18 -3.61 15.50 18.66
C LEU A 18 -4.70 15.28 17.61
N TYR A 19 -4.45 14.34 16.70
CA TYR A 19 -5.45 13.81 15.78
C TYR A 19 -5.75 12.36 16.16
N CYS A 20 -6.99 12.09 16.56
CA CYS A 20 -7.47 10.73 16.84
C CYS A 20 -8.27 10.22 15.65
N HIS A 21 -7.77 9.16 15.01
CA HIS A 21 -8.41 8.45 13.91
C HIS A 21 -9.19 7.24 14.45
N GLN A 22 -10.47 7.14 14.09
CA GLN A 22 -11.40 6.06 14.48
C GLN A 22 -11.53 5.78 15.98
N GLY A 23 -11.15 6.73 16.84
CA GLY A 23 -11.38 6.67 18.28
C GLY A 23 -10.29 5.98 19.10
N ASP A 24 -9.33 5.30 18.46
CA ASP A 24 -8.26 4.56 19.15
C ASP A 24 -6.86 4.76 18.55
N CYS A 25 -6.74 5.43 17.41
CA CYS A 25 -5.46 5.66 16.74
C CYS A 25 -5.01 7.12 16.87
N GLU A 26 -4.11 7.38 17.80
CA GLU A 26 -3.62 8.73 18.13
C GLU A 26 -2.37 9.11 17.34
N HIS A 27 -2.41 10.26 16.67
CA HIS A 27 -1.32 10.81 15.89
C HIS A 27 -1.03 12.27 16.26
N LEU A 28 0.25 12.62 16.33
CA LEU A 28 0.66 14.02 16.42
C LEU A 28 0.68 14.64 15.03
N VAL A 29 0.00 15.77 14.88
CA VAL A 29 -0.02 16.57 13.65
C VAL A 29 0.51 17.96 13.98
N ILE A 30 1.46 18.44 13.17
CA ILE A 30 2.06 19.77 13.32
C ILE A 30 1.88 20.50 12.00
N ILE A 31 1.29 21.68 12.04
CA ILE A 31 1.27 22.60 10.90
C ILE A 31 2.60 23.34 10.92
N THR A 32 3.46 23.03 9.96
CA THR A 32 4.84 23.53 9.92
C THR A 32 4.98 24.86 9.19
N ASP A 33 4.10 25.14 8.23
CA ASP A 33 4.14 26.36 7.42
C ASP A 33 2.73 26.74 6.92
N VAL A 34 2.55 28.04 6.66
CA VAL A 34 1.34 28.58 6.02
C VAL A 34 1.77 29.64 5.03
N ARG A 35 1.31 29.53 3.78
CA ARG A 35 1.59 30.50 2.72
C ARG A 35 0.30 31.05 2.11
N LEU A 36 0.41 32.25 1.54
CA LEU A 36 -0.64 32.83 0.71
C LEU A 36 -0.76 32.07 -0.62
N MET A 37 -1.95 32.14 -1.22
CA MET A 37 -2.24 31.56 -2.53
C MET A 37 -1.34 32.17 -3.60
N HIS A 38 -0.71 31.31 -4.40
CA HIS A 38 0.14 31.69 -5.53
C HIS A 38 -0.64 31.51 -6.84
N ARG A 39 -0.26 32.25 -7.88
CA ARG A 39 -0.91 32.17 -9.21
C ARG A 39 -0.85 30.77 -9.86
N ASP A 40 0.12 29.96 -9.45
CA ASP A 40 0.34 28.60 -9.97
C ASP A 40 -0.42 27.53 -9.15
N ASP A 41 -1.12 27.93 -8.09
CA ASP A 41 -1.96 27.01 -7.30
C ASP A 41 -3.29 26.74 -8.01
N CYS A 42 -3.98 25.66 -7.61
CA CYS A 42 -5.37 25.47 -8.02
C CYS A 42 -6.25 26.59 -7.44
N LEU A 43 -6.83 27.42 -8.29
CA LEU A 43 -7.68 28.52 -7.85
C LEU A 43 -9.14 28.08 -7.56
N ASP A 44 -9.51 26.87 -7.99
CA ASP A 44 -10.83 26.31 -7.73
C ASP A 44 -10.91 25.75 -6.31
N ARG A 45 -11.55 26.53 -5.43
CA ARG A 45 -11.76 26.17 -4.02
C ARG A 45 -12.53 24.87 -3.83
N THR A 46 -13.33 24.43 -4.79
CA THR A 46 -14.12 23.20 -4.68
C THR A 46 -13.28 21.94 -4.81
N THR A 47 -12.05 22.06 -5.31
CA THR A 47 -11.10 20.94 -5.45
C THR A 47 -10.30 20.66 -4.18
N TYR A 48 -10.36 21.55 -3.18
CA TYR A 48 -9.67 21.36 -1.91
C TYR A 48 -10.48 20.47 -0.95
N PRO A 49 -9.81 19.66 -0.11
CA PRO A 49 -8.35 19.54 0.04
C PRO A 49 -7.68 18.82 -1.14
N LEU A 50 -6.52 19.32 -1.57
CA LEU A 50 -5.75 18.73 -2.68
C LEU A 50 -4.78 17.66 -2.19
N LEU A 51 -4.77 16.51 -2.87
CA LEU A 51 -3.75 15.49 -2.68
C LEU A 51 -2.48 15.89 -3.45
N ILE A 52 -1.56 16.57 -2.77
CA ILE A 52 -0.28 17.00 -3.38
C ILE A 52 0.77 15.88 -3.45
N HIS A 53 0.62 14.86 -2.61
CA HIS A 53 1.53 13.73 -2.52
C HIS A 53 0.76 12.48 -2.11
N LYS A 54 1.02 11.37 -2.80
CA LYS A 54 0.57 10.02 -2.41
C LYS A 54 1.77 9.11 -2.56
N ASP A 55 2.18 8.47 -1.47
CA ASP A 55 3.24 7.48 -1.54
C ASP A 55 2.83 6.35 -2.49
N ARG A 56 3.74 6.02 -3.41
CA ARG A 56 3.57 4.84 -4.25
C ARG A 56 3.91 3.63 -3.40
N ILE A 57 2.92 2.77 -3.18
CA ILE A 57 3.18 1.48 -2.56
C ILE A 57 3.92 0.61 -3.59
N ASP A 58 5.10 0.14 -3.21
CA ASP A 58 5.83 -0.84 -4.00
C ASP A 58 5.05 -2.16 -4.04
N THR A 59 4.80 -2.63 -5.25
CA THR A 59 4.14 -3.92 -5.48
C THR A 59 5.18 -5.03 -5.54
N ASN A 60 4.91 -6.13 -4.86
CA ASN A 60 5.79 -7.30 -4.85
C ASN A 60 5.50 -8.17 -6.07
N LYS A 61 6.41 -8.12 -7.03
CA LYS A 61 6.31 -8.90 -8.27
C LYS A 61 6.72 -10.35 -8.04
N CYS A 62 6.21 -11.22 -8.90
CA CYS A 62 6.61 -12.62 -8.98
C CYS A 62 8.12 -12.74 -9.17
N ALA A 63 8.77 -13.56 -8.33
CA ALA A 63 10.20 -13.81 -8.37
C ALA A 63 10.67 -14.58 -9.62
N ALA A 64 9.75 -15.28 -10.31
CA ALA A 64 10.09 -16.04 -11.52
C ALA A 64 10.02 -15.19 -12.80
N CYS A 65 8.98 -14.37 -12.97
CA CYS A 65 8.80 -13.59 -14.20
C CYS A 65 9.15 -12.11 -14.06
N HIS A 66 9.13 -11.54 -12.85
CA HIS A 66 9.29 -10.11 -12.58
C HIS A 66 8.33 -9.17 -13.33
N VAL A 67 7.27 -9.71 -13.94
CA VAL A 67 6.27 -8.97 -14.71
C VAL A 67 5.01 -8.75 -13.87
N TYR A 68 4.41 -9.84 -13.39
CA TYR A 68 3.12 -9.82 -12.70
C TYR A 68 3.27 -9.75 -11.19
N ILE A 69 2.31 -9.13 -10.51
CA ILE A 69 2.23 -9.08 -9.05
C ILE A 69 2.08 -10.49 -8.48
N GLY A 70 2.74 -10.76 -7.36
CA GLY A 70 2.62 -12.00 -6.62
C GLY A 70 1.18 -12.26 -6.16
N ARG A 71 0.77 -13.53 -6.20
CA ARG A 71 -0.53 -14.03 -5.72
C ARG A 71 -0.38 -15.23 -4.79
N TRP A 72 0.77 -15.90 -4.84
CA TRP A 72 1.11 -17.04 -4.00
C TRP A 72 2.41 -16.76 -3.28
N HIS A 73 2.40 -17.08 -1.99
CA HIS A 73 3.57 -17.12 -1.12
C HIS A 73 3.88 -18.57 -0.80
N THR A 74 5.07 -19.05 -1.15
CA THR A 74 5.51 -20.40 -0.82
C THR A 74 6.61 -20.41 0.23
N THR A 75 6.60 -21.45 1.06
CA THR A 75 7.66 -21.76 2.03
C THR A 75 8.05 -23.23 1.97
N ASN A 76 9.29 -23.54 2.39
CA ASN A 76 9.87 -24.90 2.31
C ASN A 76 9.78 -25.46 0.89
N ASP A 77 10.01 -24.61 -0.10
CA ASP A 77 9.77 -24.88 -1.51
C ASP A 77 11.10 -25.19 -2.21
N GLN A 78 11.32 -26.47 -2.51
CA GLN A 78 12.56 -26.94 -3.12
C GLN A 78 12.72 -26.51 -4.57
N LEU A 79 11.63 -26.09 -5.22
CA LEU A 79 11.64 -25.66 -6.62
C LEU A 79 11.80 -24.14 -6.74
N ALA A 80 11.54 -23.40 -5.66
CA ALA A 80 11.65 -21.95 -5.65
C ALA A 80 13.10 -21.44 -5.64
N PRO A 81 13.37 -20.27 -6.24
CA PRO A 81 14.68 -19.63 -6.21
C PRO A 81 15.04 -19.01 -4.83
N SER A 82 14.07 -18.86 -3.94
CA SER A 82 14.24 -18.31 -2.58
C SER A 82 13.22 -18.92 -1.61
N ASP A 83 13.44 -18.81 -0.31
CA ASP A 83 12.49 -19.23 0.72
C ASP A 83 12.37 -18.13 1.80
N PRO A 84 11.22 -17.44 1.94
CA PRO A 84 9.98 -17.59 1.16
C PRO A 84 10.11 -17.08 -0.28
N CYS A 85 9.14 -17.46 -1.13
CA CYS A 85 9.06 -17.00 -2.51
C CYS A 85 7.67 -16.50 -2.91
N LEU A 86 7.62 -15.52 -3.81
CA LEU A 86 6.38 -14.99 -4.37
C LEU A 86 6.22 -15.38 -5.85
N PHE A 87 5.05 -15.90 -6.18
CA PHE A 87 4.69 -16.27 -7.56
C PHE A 87 3.38 -15.63 -7.98
N CYS A 88 3.28 -15.24 -9.25
CA CYS A 88 1.97 -15.00 -9.87
C CYS A 88 1.29 -16.35 -10.13
N ASP A 89 -0.03 -16.34 -10.37
CA ASP A 89 -0.81 -17.57 -10.58
C ASP A 89 -0.21 -18.50 -11.65
N LYS A 90 0.22 -17.91 -12.78
CA LYS A 90 0.75 -18.69 -13.90
C LYS A 90 2.07 -19.37 -13.54
N CYS A 91 3.03 -18.62 -13.02
CA CYS A 91 4.33 -19.17 -12.64
C CYS A 91 4.21 -20.18 -11.50
N PHE A 92 3.32 -19.92 -10.54
CA PHE A 92 3.03 -20.86 -9.45
C PHE A 92 2.55 -22.20 -10.00
N ARG A 93 1.52 -22.20 -10.87
CA ARG A 93 0.99 -23.44 -11.45
C ARG A 93 2.01 -24.16 -12.32
N MET A 94 2.75 -23.43 -13.16
CA MET A 94 3.74 -24.03 -14.06
C MET A 94 4.91 -24.68 -13.33
N LEU A 95 5.35 -24.12 -12.20
CA LEU A 95 6.48 -24.65 -11.44
C LEU A 95 6.07 -25.83 -10.54
N HIS A 96 4.87 -25.76 -9.96
CA HIS A 96 4.47 -26.64 -8.87
C HIS A 96 3.45 -27.71 -9.23
N TYR A 97 2.90 -27.69 -10.45
CA TYR A 97 1.88 -28.65 -10.86
C TYR A 97 2.14 -29.14 -12.28
N ASP A 98 1.89 -30.43 -12.50
CA ASP A 98 1.88 -31.00 -13.85
C ASP A 98 0.61 -30.59 -14.63
N PRO A 99 0.53 -30.88 -15.95
CA PRO A 99 -0.67 -30.59 -16.74
C PRO A 99 -1.95 -31.29 -16.25
N GLN A 100 -1.83 -32.34 -15.44
CA GLN A 100 -2.92 -33.08 -14.84
C GLN A 100 -3.35 -32.51 -13.47
N GLY A 101 -2.63 -31.51 -12.96
CA GLY A 101 -2.90 -30.87 -11.67
C GLY A 101 -2.29 -31.59 -10.47
N ASN A 102 -1.39 -32.56 -10.67
CA ASN A 102 -0.67 -33.20 -9.58
C ASN A 102 0.47 -32.30 -9.10
N LYS A 103 0.65 -32.26 -7.78
CA LYS A 103 1.70 -31.45 -7.13
C LYS A 103 3.08 -32.00 -7.44
N LEU A 104 3.96 -31.14 -7.93
CA LEU A 104 5.38 -31.39 -8.17
C LEU A 104 6.16 -30.89 -6.94
N GLY A 105 6.63 -31.81 -6.11
CA GLY A 105 7.45 -31.49 -4.94
C GLY A 105 6.67 -31.19 -3.65
N GLN A 106 7.43 -30.97 -2.58
CA GLN A 106 6.91 -30.61 -1.27
C GLN A 106 7.12 -29.12 -1.03
N PHE A 107 6.05 -28.42 -0.68
CA PHE A 107 6.02 -26.99 -0.36
C PHE A 107 4.74 -26.65 0.39
N GLN A 108 4.74 -25.54 1.11
CA GLN A 108 3.53 -24.91 1.64
C GLN A 108 3.22 -23.69 0.77
N ALA A 109 1.94 -23.46 0.46
CA ALA A 109 1.52 -22.33 -0.37
C ALA A 109 0.34 -21.61 0.28
N PHE A 110 0.43 -20.29 0.32
CA PHE A 110 -0.55 -19.41 0.93
C PHE A 110 -0.94 -18.31 -0.08
N PRO A 111 -2.21 -17.94 -0.17
CA PRO A 111 -2.61 -16.75 -0.92
C PRO A 111 -1.87 -15.51 -0.41
N TYR A 112 -1.32 -14.73 -1.32
CA TYR A 112 -0.66 -13.48 -1.05
C TYR A 112 -1.47 -12.32 -1.62
N ILE A 113 -1.70 -11.31 -0.80
CA ILE A 113 -2.35 -10.06 -1.20
C ILE A 113 -1.30 -8.96 -1.13
N ASP A 114 -1.02 -8.36 -2.28
CA ASP A 114 -0.10 -7.24 -2.37
C ASP A 114 -0.64 -6.02 -1.62
N ARG A 115 0.25 -5.26 -0.97
CA ARG A 115 -0.13 -4.06 -0.22
C ARG A 115 -0.76 -2.99 -1.14
N GLY A 116 -0.36 -2.95 -2.41
CA GLY A 116 -0.95 -2.07 -3.41
C GLY A 116 -2.40 -2.42 -3.77
N ALA A 117 -2.92 -3.59 -3.38
CA ALA A 117 -4.31 -3.96 -3.67
C ALA A 117 -5.34 -3.17 -2.85
N PHE A 118 -4.92 -2.54 -1.74
CA PHE A 118 -5.80 -1.79 -0.84
C PHE A 118 -5.71 -0.27 -1.03
N ASN A 119 -5.02 0.18 -2.09
CA ASN A 119 -4.59 1.57 -2.27
C ASN A 119 -5.23 2.21 -3.50
#